data_AF-A0AAU2RUC8-F1
#
_entry.id   AF-A0AAU2RUC8-F1
#
_cell.length_a   1.000
_cell.length_b   1.000
_cell.length_c   1.000
_cell.angle_alpha   90.00
_cell.angle_beta   90.00
_cell.angle_gamma   90.00
#
_symmetry.space_group_name_H-M   'P 1'
#
loop_
_entity.id
_entity.type
_entity.pdbx_description
1 polymer ?
#
loop_
_entity_poly.entity_id
_entity_poly.type
_entity_poly.pdbx_seq_one_letter_code
_entity_poly.pdbx_strand_id
1 'polypeptide(L)'
;MSATDGNAAEPLRRRVAAGQKDQDARTVMRLRLGVGAIGVLLPLALPAGNWIAARLDGRTGEDAWPGSMSGAYYTATRDIFVGALCALGIFLIVYRFNRFNDVLGTIAGACALGVALFPTAPGSGGDAGQQTASVFHQVFAVALLTAMAAFCLFMYGAPGIKERSYVRRPYLVAGVLILVFMALAVTAAATKVGDDWLVTPLYLCEWLSVWSFGFAWTGAALSLAADIDRLPRTRALVGAVLGRPRSLGGLLGRGKARSREAV
;
A
#
# COMPACT_ATOMS: atom_id res chain seq x y z
N MET A 1 30.77 3.97 -43.33
CA MET A 1 29.48 3.74 -42.65
C MET A 1 29.75 3.06 -41.31
N SER A 2 29.05 3.41 -40.22
CA SER A 2 29.18 2.86 -38.85
C SER A 2 29.89 3.73 -37.79
N ALA A 3 29.42 4.96 -37.55
CA ALA A 3 29.79 5.71 -36.33
C ALA A 3 28.69 6.66 -35.80
N THR A 4 27.76 7.10 -36.64
CA THR A 4 26.68 8.03 -36.26
C THR A 4 25.49 7.36 -35.58
N ASP A 5 25.22 6.09 -35.84
CA ASP A 5 23.98 5.42 -35.37
C ASP A 5 24.07 5.01 -33.89
N GLY A 6 25.27 4.70 -33.38
CA GLY A 6 25.49 4.35 -31.98
C GLY A 6 25.29 5.53 -31.01
N ASN A 7 25.63 6.76 -31.45
CA ASN A 7 25.57 7.95 -30.61
C ASN A 7 24.14 8.54 -30.49
N ALA A 8 23.28 8.31 -31.49
CA ALA A 8 21.87 8.69 -31.42
C ALA A 8 21.01 7.66 -30.64
N ALA A 9 21.43 6.39 -30.62
CA ALA A 9 20.73 5.32 -29.91
C ALA A 9 20.90 5.40 -28.38
N GLU A 10 22.06 5.82 -27.88
CA GLU A 10 22.34 5.98 -26.45
C GLU A 10 21.40 6.98 -25.73
N PRO A 11 21.15 8.21 -26.24
CA PRO A 11 20.20 9.13 -25.63
C PRO A 11 18.75 8.63 -25.69
N LEU A 12 18.37 7.87 -26.72
CA LEU A 12 17.05 7.21 -26.77
C LEU A 12 16.93 6.14 -25.69
N ARG A 13 17.92 5.24 -25.55
CA ARG A 13 17.95 4.19 -24.51
C ARG A 13 17.85 4.80 -23.10
N ARG A 14 18.58 5.89 -22.83
CA ARG A 14 18.48 6.60 -21.55
C ARG A 14 17.10 7.19 -21.30
N ARG A 15 16.46 7.78 -22.32
CA ARG A 15 15.09 8.31 -22.22
C ARG A 15 14.07 7.22 -21.93
N VAL A 16 14.15 6.09 -22.63
CA VAL A 16 13.28 4.92 -22.39
C VAL A 16 13.47 4.39 -20.96
N ALA A 17 14.72 4.16 -20.54
CA ALA A 17 15.02 3.69 -19.19
C ALA A 17 14.56 4.67 -18.09
N ALA A 18 14.68 5.98 -18.34
CA ALA A 18 14.19 7.01 -17.42
C ALA A 18 12.66 7.06 -17.34
N GLY A 19 11.96 6.76 -18.44
CA GLY A 19 10.51 6.62 -18.49
C GLY A 19 10.02 5.38 -17.75
N GLN A 20 10.67 4.23 -17.95
CA GLN A 20 10.38 2.98 -17.23
C GLN A 20 10.52 3.15 -15.71
N LYS A 21 11.61 3.76 -15.25
CA LYS A 21 11.83 4.03 -13.82
C LYS A 21 10.72 4.90 -13.19
N ASP A 22 10.20 5.88 -13.93
CA ASP A 22 9.10 6.73 -13.44
C ASP A 22 7.77 5.96 -13.39
N GLN A 23 7.49 5.13 -14.40
CA GLN A 23 6.32 4.25 -14.41
C GLN A 23 6.35 3.24 -13.25
N ASP A 24 7.50 2.63 -12.98
CA ASP A 24 7.68 1.68 -11.88
C ASP A 24 7.46 2.37 -10.52
N ALA A 25 8.02 3.56 -10.33
CA ALA A 25 7.84 4.34 -9.10
C ALA A 25 6.36 4.68 -8.85
N ARG A 26 5.63 5.11 -9.89
CA ARG A 26 4.18 5.38 -9.80
C ARG A 26 3.38 4.13 -9.50
N THR A 27 3.78 2.98 -10.05
CA THR A 27 3.12 1.70 -9.80
C THR A 27 3.31 1.29 -8.34
N VAL A 28 4.53 1.35 -7.82
CA VAL A 28 4.85 1.10 -6.40
C VAL A 28 4.08 2.04 -5.48
N MET A 29 4.02 3.33 -5.83
CA MET A 29 3.24 4.32 -5.09
C MET A 29 1.75 3.94 -5.01
N ARG A 30 1.13 3.58 -6.15
CA ARG A 30 -0.28 3.18 -6.21
C ARG A 30 -0.55 1.89 -5.42
N LEU A 31 0.35 0.92 -5.49
CA LEU A 31 0.25 -0.31 -4.69
C LEU A 31 0.28 0.02 -3.19
N ARG A 32 1.21 0.86 -2.74
CA ARG A 32 1.27 1.28 -1.33
C ARG A 32 0.01 2.03 -0.91
N LEU A 33 -0.50 2.91 -1.77
CA LEU A 33 -1.72 3.66 -1.51
C LEU A 33 -2.94 2.73 -1.45
N GLY A 34 -3.04 1.74 -2.34
CA GLY A 34 -4.12 0.75 -2.33
C GLY A 34 -4.12 -0.08 -1.05
N VAL A 35 -2.95 -0.59 -0.65
CA VAL A 35 -2.76 -1.31 0.62
C VAL A 35 -3.17 -0.42 1.81
N GLY A 36 -2.70 0.83 1.83
CA GLY A 36 -3.02 1.79 2.88
C GLY A 36 -4.51 2.14 2.95
N ALA A 37 -5.13 2.40 1.80
CA ALA A 37 -6.55 2.73 1.70
C ALA A 37 -7.44 1.59 2.19
N ILE A 38 -7.13 0.34 1.81
CA ILE A 38 -7.85 -0.83 2.32
C ILE A 38 -7.69 -0.92 3.85
N GLY A 39 -6.46 -0.78 4.37
CA GLY A 39 -6.22 -0.82 5.82
C GLY A 39 -6.93 0.30 6.60
N VAL A 40 -7.09 1.48 6.03
CA VAL A 40 -7.78 2.59 6.71
C VAL A 40 -9.31 2.47 6.61
N LEU A 41 -9.82 2.12 5.42
CA LEU A 41 -11.26 2.17 5.15
C LEU A 41 -11.99 0.90 5.60
N LEU A 42 -11.36 -0.27 5.47
CA LEU A 42 -12.04 -1.55 5.75
C LEU A 42 -12.64 -1.62 7.16
N PRO A 43 -11.92 -1.30 8.25
CA PRO A 43 -12.48 -1.40 9.60
C PRO A 43 -13.71 -0.50 9.86
N LEU A 44 -13.83 0.60 9.11
CA LEU A 44 -14.99 1.48 9.17
C LEU A 44 -16.12 1.02 8.24
N ALA A 45 -15.76 0.48 7.08
CA ALA A 45 -16.71 0.06 6.06
C ALA A 45 -17.61 -1.09 6.53
N LEU A 46 -17.10 -2.00 7.37
CA LEU A 46 -17.88 -3.14 7.89
C LEU A 46 -19.09 -2.69 8.75
N PRO A 47 -18.92 -1.96 9.86
CA PRO A 47 -20.04 -1.52 10.68
C PRO A 47 -20.91 -0.50 9.96
N ALA A 48 -20.31 0.41 9.17
CA ALA A 48 -21.08 1.38 8.39
C ALA A 48 -21.96 0.69 7.35
N GLY A 49 -21.44 -0.31 6.64
CA GLY A 49 -22.22 -1.06 5.66
C GLY A 49 -23.32 -1.90 6.31
N ASN A 50 -23.07 -2.51 7.46
CA ASN A 50 -24.09 -3.23 8.22
C ASN A 50 -25.21 -2.29 8.69
N TRP A 51 -24.85 -1.10 9.17
CA TRP A 51 -25.81 -0.07 9.57
C TRP A 51 -26.66 0.41 8.39
N ILE A 52 -26.05 0.67 7.22
CA ILE A 52 -26.78 1.06 6.00
C ILE A 52 -27.74 -0.06 5.58
N ALA A 53 -27.28 -1.31 5.54
CA ALA A 53 -28.11 -2.45 5.18
C ALA A 53 -29.29 -2.62 6.15
N ALA A 54 -29.06 -2.49 7.46
CA ALA A 54 -30.12 -2.53 8.45
C ALA A 54 -31.19 -1.45 8.21
N ARG A 55 -30.79 -0.22 7.86
CA ARG A 55 -31.73 0.86 7.54
C ARG A 55 -32.53 0.61 6.27
N LEU A 56 -31.93 -0.01 5.26
CA LEU A 56 -32.63 -0.40 4.04
C LEU A 56 -33.69 -1.48 4.29
N ASP A 57 -33.43 -2.38 5.24
CA ASP A 57 -34.36 -3.43 5.66
C ASP A 57 -35.40 -2.96 6.71
N GLY A 58 -35.41 -1.67 7.07
CA GLY A 58 -36.32 -1.11 8.09
C GLY A 58 -35.97 -1.47 9.54
N ARG A 59 -34.75 -1.97 9.80
CA ARG A 59 -34.24 -2.29 11.14
C ARG A 59 -33.51 -1.09 11.78
N THR A 60 -33.44 -1.06 13.11
CA THR A 60 -32.85 0.07 13.88
C THR A 60 -31.32 0.17 13.71
N GLY A 61 -30.65 -0.96 13.44
CA GLY A 61 -29.20 -1.05 13.26
C GLY A 61 -28.43 -1.35 14.55
N GLU A 62 -29.10 -1.91 15.56
CA GLU A 62 -28.50 -2.25 16.87
C GLU A 62 -27.34 -3.25 16.76
N ASP A 63 -27.40 -4.18 15.80
CA ASP A 63 -26.37 -5.20 15.56
C ASP A 63 -25.38 -4.80 14.44
N ALA A 64 -25.14 -3.51 14.23
CA ALA A 64 -24.24 -3.06 13.16
C ALA A 64 -22.78 -3.51 13.38
N TRP A 65 -22.37 -3.68 14.63
CA TRP A 65 -21.00 -4.04 15.01
C TRP A 65 -20.83 -5.55 15.13
N PRO A 66 -20.06 -6.21 14.25
CA PRO A 66 -19.75 -7.62 14.42
C PRO A 66 -18.74 -7.81 15.57
N GLY A 67 -18.77 -8.98 16.22
CA GLY A 67 -17.87 -9.30 17.35
C GLY A 67 -16.37 -9.40 16.99
N SER A 68 -16.04 -9.43 15.70
CA SER A 68 -14.69 -9.31 15.14
C SER A 68 -14.80 -8.79 13.70
N MET A 69 -13.71 -8.29 13.11
CA MET A 69 -13.70 -7.89 11.70
C MET A 69 -14.09 -9.07 10.80
N SER A 70 -13.60 -10.27 11.11
CA SER A 70 -13.96 -11.50 10.41
C SER A 70 -15.40 -11.97 10.64
N GLY A 71 -16.07 -11.49 11.69
CA GLY A 71 -17.50 -11.69 11.89
C GLY A 71 -18.34 -11.16 10.73
N ALA A 72 -17.78 -10.27 9.89
CA ALA A 72 -18.40 -9.79 8.67
C ALA A 72 -18.85 -10.90 7.71
N TYR A 73 -18.25 -12.10 7.77
CA TYR A 73 -18.71 -13.28 7.02
C TYR A 73 -20.19 -13.60 7.20
N TYR A 74 -20.75 -13.28 8.36
CA TYR A 74 -22.13 -13.55 8.74
C TYR A 74 -23.00 -12.30 8.77
N THR A 75 -22.55 -11.22 8.12
CA THR A 75 -23.26 -9.94 8.03
C THR A 75 -23.47 -9.52 6.58
N ALA A 76 -24.18 -8.42 6.37
CA ALA A 76 -24.40 -7.84 5.04
C ALA A 76 -23.10 -7.36 4.35
N THR A 77 -22.01 -7.18 5.10
CA THR A 77 -20.72 -6.69 4.58
C THR A 77 -19.70 -7.80 4.25
N ARG A 78 -20.15 -9.07 4.18
CA ARG A 78 -19.30 -10.21 3.78
C ARG A 78 -18.49 -9.92 2.50
N ASP A 79 -19.15 -9.46 1.45
CA ASP A 79 -18.49 -9.28 0.15
C ASP A 79 -17.49 -8.12 0.16
N ILE A 80 -17.75 -7.09 0.96
CA ILE A 80 -16.80 -5.99 1.20
C ILE A 80 -15.55 -6.53 1.91
N PHE A 81 -15.75 -7.35 2.95
CA PHE A 81 -14.64 -7.97 3.69
C PHE A 81 -13.78 -8.87 2.80
N VAL A 82 -14.41 -9.83 2.12
CA VAL A 82 -13.72 -10.79 1.24
C VAL A 82 -13.03 -10.07 0.07
N GLY A 83 -13.73 -9.15 -0.60
CA GLY A 83 -13.19 -8.38 -1.72
C GLY A 83 -11.98 -7.53 -1.31
N ALA A 84 -12.05 -6.87 -0.16
CA ALA A 84 -10.95 -6.06 0.36
C ALA A 84 -9.73 -6.91 0.72
N LEU A 85 -9.91 -8.08 1.34
CA LEU A 85 -8.81 -8.99 1.65
C LEU A 85 -8.18 -9.61 0.40
N CYS A 86 -8.99 -9.94 -0.62
CA CYS A 86 -8.48 -10.37 -1.92
C CYS A 86 -7.61 -9.28 -2.57
N ALA A 87 -8.10 -8.04 -2.61
CA ALA A 87 -7.35 -6.91 -3.15
C ALA A 87 -6.06 -6.63 -2.35
N LEU A 88 -6.14 -6.63 -1.01
CA LEU A 88 -4.99 -6.49 -0.12
C LEU A 88 -3.94 -7.58 -0.39
N GLY A 89 -4.41 -8.83 -0.52
CA GLY A 89 -3.57 -9.98 -0.79
C GLY A 89 -2.76 -9.85 -2.08
N ILE A 90 -3.44 -9.52 -3.18
CA ILE A 90 -2.78 -9.34 -4.47
C ILE A 90 -1.84 -8.12 -4.47
N PHE A 91 -2.24 -7.00 -3.87
CA PHE A 91 -1.36 -5.83 -3.79
C PHE A 91 -0.07 -6.11 -3.01
N LEU A 92 -0.14 -6.86 -1.92
CA LEU A 92 1.04 -7.26 -1.14
C LEU A 92 1.93 -8.25 -1.88
N ILE A 93 1.35 -9.20 -2.62
CA ILE A 93 2.12 -10.17 -3.44
C ILE A 93 2.86 -9.47 -4.59
N VAL A 94 2.21 -8.53 -5.27
CA VAL A 94 2.77 -7.87 -6.46
C VAL A 94 3.72 -6.73 -6.08
N TYR A 95 3.61 -6.19 -4.87
CA TYR A 95 4.53 -5.16 -4.38
C TYR A 95 5.98 -5.67 -4.36
N ARG A 96 6.86 -4.93 -5.05
CA ARG A 96 8.30 -5.21 -5.13
C ARG A 96 9.11 -4.07 -4.54
N PHE A 97 10.08 -4.44 -3.69
CA PHE A 97 10.96 -3.50 -3.02
C PHE A 97 12.37 -4.07 -2.83
N ASN A 98 12.51 -5.17 -2.09
CA ASN A 98 13.76 -5.92 -1.99
C ASN A 98 13.44 -7.37 -1.64
N ARG A 99 14.36 -8.30 -1.94
CA ARG A 99 14.10 -9.74 -1.85
C ARG A 99 13.47 -10.17 -0.53
N PHE A 100 13.90 -9.61 0.59
CA PHE A 100 13.38 -9.97 1.91
C PHE A 100 11.95 -9.43 2.13
N ASN A 101 11.71 -8.16 1.81
CA ASN A 101 10.38 -7.56 1.93
C ASN A 101 9.40 -8.15 0.90
N ASP A 102 9.88 -8.60 -0.25
CA ASP A 102 9.08 -9.27 -1.27
C ASP A 102 8.55 -10.62 -0.78
N VAL A 103 9.38 -11.38 -0.04
CA VAL A 103 8.95 -12.63 0.60
C VAL A 103 7.93 -12.34 1.70
N LEU A 104 8.17 -11.36 2.56
CA LEU A 104 7.21 -10.96 3.59
C LEU A 104 5.88 -10.49 3.01
N GLY A 105 5.91 -9.69 1.94
CA GLY A 105 4.71 -9.26 1.23
C GLY A 105 3.97 -10.42 0.60
N THR A 106 4.68 -11.40 0.04
CA THR A 106 4.07 -12.62 -0.51
C THR A 106 3.42 -13.46 0.59
N ILE A 107 4.08 -13.64 1.74
CA ILE A 107 3.52 -14.36 2.90
C ILE A 107 2.27 -13.64 3.42
N ALA A 108 2.38 -12.34 3.70
CA ALA A 108 1.26 -11.54 4.19
C ALA A 108 0.09 -11.57 3.21
N GLY A 109 0.36 -11.44 1.91
CA GLY A 109 -0.68 -11.49 0.89
C GLY A 109 -1.34 -12.87 0.76
N ALA A 110 -0.56 -13.96 0.85
CA ALA A 110 -1.10 -15.32 0.89
C ALA A 110 -1.96 -15.55 2.15
N CYS A 111 -1.54 -15.05 3.30
CA CYS A 111 -2.35 -15.09 4.52
C CYS A 111 -3.65 -14.30 4.36
N ALA A 112 -3.62 -13.10 3.76
CA ALA A 112 -4.84 -12.33 3.48
C ALA A 112 -5.81 -13.07 2.56
N LEU A 113 -5.32 -13.73 1.51
CA LEU A 113 -6.13 -14.60 0.66
C LEU A 113 -6.70 -15.78 1.45
N GLY A 114 -5.91 -16.40 2.33
CA GLY A 114 -6.37 -17.44 3.23
C GLY A 114 -7.54 -16.97 4.11
N VAL A 115 -7.39 -15.82 4.77
CA VAL A 115 -8.46 -15.21 5.58
C VAL A 115 -9.72 -14.96 4.73
N ALA A 116 -9.57 -14.58 3.46
CA ALA A 116 -10.68 -14.31 2.53
C ALA A 116 -11.39 -15.58 2.01
N LEU A 117 -10.67 -16.71 1.90
CA LEU A 117 -11.19 -17.95 1.35
C LEU A 117 -11.81 -18.86 2.41
N PHE A 118 -11.36 -18.78 3.66
CA PHE A 118 -11.84 -19.60 4.75
C PHE A 118 -12.74 -18.77 5.69
N PRO A 119 -14.05 -19.02 5.77
CA PRO A 119 -14.92 -18.35 6.73
C PRO A 119 -14.55 -18.65 8.20
N THR A 120 -14.70 -17.66 9.07
CA THR A 120 -14.61 -17.86 10.54
C THR A 120 -15.82 -18.66 11.06
N ALA A 121 -15.80 -19.20 12.29
CA ALA A 121 -16.91 -20.03 12.79
C ALA A 121 -18.21 -19.23 13.00
N PRO A 122 -19.40 -19.81 12.70
CA PRO A 122 -20.70 -19.22 13.04
C PRO A 122 -21.07 -19.40 14.53
N GLY A 123 -20.12 -19.67 15.41
CA GLY A 123 -20.35 -20.03 16.81
C GLY A 123 -20.41 -21.55 17.08
N SER A 124 -21.02 -21.95 18.20
CA SER A 124 -21.02 -23.33 18.72
C SER A 124 -21.92 -24.34 17.98
N GLY A 125 -22.53 -23.95 16.86
CA GLY A 125 -23.43 -24.80 16.07
C GLY A 125 -22.91 -25.24 14.70
N GLY A 126 -21.65 -24.94 14.36
CA GLY A 126 -21.11 -25.23 13.02
C GLY A 126 -20.77 -26.71 12.80
N ASP A 127 -20.99 -27.21 11.59
CA ASP A 127 -20.60 -28.56 11.19
C ASP A 127 -19.06 -28.75 11.15
N ALA A 128 -18.60 -30.00 11.02
CA ALA A 128 -17.16 -30.31 11.03
C ALA A 128 -16.35 -29.57 9.94
N GLY A 129 -16.97 -29.31 8.78
CA GLY A 129 -16.35 -28.55 7.69
C GLY A 129 -16.22 -27.08 8.05
N GLN A 130 -17.26 -26.48 8.63
CA GLN A 130 -17.27 -25.09 9.10
C GLN A 130 -16.25 -24.88 10.23
N GLN A 131 -16.12 -25.83 11.16
CA GLN A 131 -15.10 -25.77 12.21
C GLN A 131 -13.68 -25.85 11.63
N THR A 132 -13.47 -26.73 10.65
CA THR A 132 -12.18 -26.84 9.95
C THR A 132 -11.82 -25.54 9.24
N ALA A 133 -12.77 -24.95 8.50
CA ALA A 133 -12.59 -23.65 7.86
C ALA A 133 -12.26 -22.55 8.87
N SER A 134 -12.95 -22.53 10.02
CA SER A 134 -12.67 -21.58 11.10
C SER A 134 -11.24 -21.71 11.64
N VAL A 135 -10.74 -22.93 11.84
CA VAL A 135 -9.35 -23.15 12.28
C VAL A 135 -8.37 -22.60 11.24
N PHE A 136 -8.57 -22.89 9.95
CA PHE A 136 -7.74 -22.30 8.89
C PHE A 136 -7.81 -20.77 8.90
N HIS A 137 -9.02 -20.21 9.01
CA HIS A 137 -9.22 -18.77 9.11
C HIS A 137 -8.40 -18.15 10.25
N GLN A 138 -8.49 -18.72 11.46
CA GLN A 138 -7.77 -18.22 12.63
C GLN A 138 -6.25 -18.29 12.45
N VAL A 139 -5.74 -19.41 11.91
CA VAL A 139 -4.31 -19.54 11.60
C VAL A 139 -3.85 -18.49 10.60
N PHE A 140 -4.60 -18.28 9.51
CA PHE A 140 -4.27 -17.26 8.52
C PHE A 140 -4.40 -15.84 9.07
N ALA A 141 -5.37 -15.56 9.94
CA ALA A 141 -5.59 -14.23 10.52
C ALA A 141 -4.45 -13.84 11.48
N VAL A 142 -4.05 -14.75 12.36
CA VAL A 142 -2.90 -14.55 13.26
C VAL A 142 -1.62 -14.40 12.44
N ALA A 143 -1.42 -15.25 11.42
CA ALA A 143 -0.26 -15.16 10.54
C ALA A 143 -0.24 -13.85 9.74
N LEU A 144 -1.39 -13.36 9.27
CA LEU A 144 -1.53 -12.10 8.55
C LEU A 144 -1.10 -10.91 9.43
N LEU A 145 -1.69 -10.76 10.62
CA LEU A 145 -1.34 -9.66 11.52
C LEU A 145 0.13 -9.71 11.95
N THR A 146 0.65 -10.91 12.23
CA THR A 146 2.08 -11.10 12.52
C THR A 146 2.95 -10.70 11.34
N ALA A 147 2.59 -11.12 10.13
CA ALA A 147 3.33 -10.79 8.92
C ALA A 147 3.28 -9.29 8.62
N MET A 148 2.13 -8.63 8.83
CA MET A 148 1.99 -7.17 8.71
C MET A 148 2.88 -6.43 9.72
N ALA A 149 2.88 -6.86 10.98
CA ALA A 149 3.76 -6.30 12.02
C ALA A 149 5.23 -6.46 11.63
N ALA A 150 5.64 -7.67 11.26
CA ALA A 150 6.99 -7.96 10.79
C ALA A 150 7.36 -7.09 9.59
N PHE A 151 6.50 -7.00 8.58
CA PHE A 151 6.74 -6.19 7.38
C PHE A 151 7.00 -4.72 7.75
N CYS A 152 6.20 -4.15 8.64
CA CYS A 152 6.44 -2.80 9.16
C CYS A 152 7.81 -2.68 9.89
N LEU A 153 8.13 -3.60 10.80
CA LEU A 153 9.40 -3.59 11.55
C LEU A 153 10.62 -3.78 10.64
N PHE A 154 10.51 -4.53 9.55
CA PHE A 154 11.61 -4.72 8.60
C PHE A 154 11.74 -3.56 7.60
N MET A 155 10.62 -2.93 7.21
CA MET A 155 10.63 -1.69 6.43
C MET A 155 11.32 -0.55 7.19
N TYR A 156 11.24 -0.53 8.53
CA TYR A 156 11.99 0.42 9.37
C TYR A 156 13.51 0.35 9.12
N GLY A 157 14.08 -0.82 8.84
CA GLY A 157 15.51 -1.01 8.62
C GLY A 157 15.95 -0.86 7.16
N ALA A 158 15.01 -0.70 6.23
CA ALA A 158 15.30 -0.99 4.84
C ALA A 158 15.99 0.18 4.09
N PRO A 159 16.89 -0.11 3.13
CA PRO A 159 17.58 0.92 2.36
C PRO A 159 16.61 1.84 1.61
N GLY A 160 16.85 3.14 1.59
CA GLY A 160 15.97 4.16 1.01
C GLY A 160 14.86 4.64 1.96
N ILE A 161 14.49 3.82 2.96
CA ILE A 161 13.59 4.21 4.06
C ILE A 161 14.40 4.66 5.27
N LYS A 162 15.52 3.99 5.56
CA LYS A 162 16.36 4.23 6.74
C LYS A 162 16.83 5.68 6.84
N GLU A 163 17.07 6.32 5.71
CA GLU A 163 17.56 7.71 5.58
C GLU A 163 16.45 8.74 5.83
N ARG A 164 15.18 8.31 5.91
CA ARG A 164 14.00 9.18 5.99
C ARG A 164 13.25 8.93 7.29
N SER A 165 13.66 9.64 8.35
CA SER A 165 13.06 9.48 9.69
C SER A 165 11.53 9.63 9.72
N TYR A 166 10.97 10.53 8.90
CA TYR A 166 9.53 10.78 8.80
C TYR A 166 8.73 9.63 8.15
N VAL A 167 9.35 8.79 7.32
CA VAL A 167 8.73 7.59 6.75
C VAL A 167 9.02 6.36 7.61
N ARG A 168 10.25 6.29 8.12
CA ARG A 168 10.76 5.19 8.91
C ARG A 168 10.02 5.05 10.25
N ARG A 169 9.85 6.13 11.02
CA ARG A 169 9.24 6.08 12.36
C ARG A 169 7.80 5.54 12.35
N PRO A 170 6.91 5.97 11.43
CA PRO A 170 5.58 5.36 11.30
C PRO A 170 5.59 3.84 11.14
N TYR A 171 6.53 3.28 10.37
CA TYR A 171 6.66 1.82 10.24
C TYR A 171 7.03 1.13 11.57
N LEU A 172 7.95 1.70 12.35
CA LEU A 172 8.28 1.16 13.68
C LEU A 172 7.08 1.20 14.61
N VAL A 173 6.43 2.36 14.71
CA VAL A 173 5.27 2.56 15.59
C VAL A 173 4.15 1.59 15.19
N ALA A 174 3.84 1.49 13.90
CA ALA A 174 2.83 0.57 13.41
C ALA A 174 3.13 -0.89 13.76
N GLY A 175 4.36 -1.35 13.51
CA GLY A 175 4.76 -2.72 13.81
C GLY A 175 4.66 -3.07 15.30
N VAL A 176 5.10 -2.16 16.18
CA VAL A 176 4.99 -2.35 17.63
C VAL A 176 3.53 -2.32 18.08
N LEU A 177 2.73 -1.37 17.59
CA LEU A 177 1.33 -1.24 17.96
C LEU A 177 0.52 -2.49 17.57
N ILE A 178 0.74 -3.06 16.38
CA ILE A 178 0.06 -4.30 15.98
C ILE A 178 0.35 -5.43 16.99
N LEU A 179 1.61 -5.62 17.39
CA LEU A 179 1.96 -6.66 18.39
C LEU A 179 1.32 -6.39 19.76
N VAL A 180 1.26 -5.12 20.17
CA VAL A 180 0.58 -4.72 21.41
C VAL A 180 -0.92 -5.03 21.33
N PHE A 181 -1.60 -4.66 20.24
CA PHE A 181 -3.02 -4.95 20.08
C PHE A 181 -3.31 -6.45 19.97
N MET A 182 -2.43 -7.23 19.35
CA MET A 182 -2.54 -8.69 19.38
C MET A 182 -2.45 -9.25 20.80
N ALA A 183 -1.50 -8.76 21.61
CA ALA A 183 -1.39 -9.16 23.01
C ALA A 183 -2.62 -8.74 23.82
N LEU A 184 -3.12 -7.52 23.62
CA LEU A 184 -4.34 -7.02 24.27
C LEU A 184 -5.57 -7.84 23.89
N ALA A 185 -5.72 -8.25 22.63
CA ALA A 185 -6.81 -9.11 22.18
C ALA A 185 -6.79 -10.46 22.93
N VAL A 186 -5.62 -11.08 23.06
CA VAL A 186 -5.46 -12.33 23.81
C VAL A 186 -5.75 -12.14 25.28
N THR A 187 -5.27 -11.05 25.89
CA THR A 187 -5.54 -10.73 27.30
C THR A 187 -7.03 -10.48 27.54
N ALA A 188 -7.70 -9.73 26.67
CA ALA A 188 -9.13 -9.48 26.77
C ALA A 188 -9.93 -10.78 26.66
N ALA A 189 -9.61 -11.63 25.69
CA ALA A 189 -10.24 -12.94 25.53
C ALA A 189 -10.04 -13.85 26.75
N ALA A 190 -8.84 -13.86 27.35
CA ALA A 190 -8.53 -14.67 28.53
C ALA A 190 -9.22 -14.17 29.81
N THR A 191 -9.41 -12.85 29.93
CA THR A 191 -9.99 -12.21 31.12
C THR A 191 -11.49 -11.95 31.00
N LYS A 192 -12.08 -12.16 29.81
CA LYS A 192 -13.47 -11.80 29.47
C LYS A 192 -13.79 -10.31 29.67
N VAL A 193 -12.76 -9.47 29.65
CA VAL A 193 -12.92 -8.03 29.82
C VAL A 193 -13.58 -7.49 28.56
N GLY A 194 -14.74 -6.86 28.70
CA GLY A 194 -15.42 -6.18 27.61
C GLY A 194 -16.29 -7.08 26.73
N ASP A 195 -16.64 -8.29 27.18
CA ASP A 195 -17.59 -9.16 26.47
C ASP A 195 -18.97 -8.50 26.26
N ASP A 196 -19.39 -7.64 27.19
CA ASP A 196 -20.66 -6.90 27.13
C ASP A 196 -20.55 -5.54 26.40
N TRP A 197 -19.38 -5.19 25.84
CA TRP A 197 -19.20 -3.91 25.16
C TRP A 197 -19.86 -3.93 23.77
N LEU A 198 -20.43 -2.78 23.38
CA LEU A 198 -20.99 -2.60 22.03
C LEU A 198 -19.97 -2.89 20.93
N VAL A 199 -18.72 -2.46 21.14
CA VAL A 199 -17.59 -2.81 20.27
C VAL A 199 -16.67 -3.72 21.07
N THR A 200 -16.61 -4.98 20.66
CA THR A 200 -15.82 -5.97 21.38
C THR A 200 -14.34 -5.58 21.40
N PRO A 201 -13.60 -5.95 22.45
CA PRO A 201 -12.15 -5.76 22.51
C PRO A 201 -11.42 -6.39 21.32
N LEU A 202 -11.89 -7.55 20.84
CA LEU A 202 -11.33 -8.22 19.67
C LEU A 202 -11.47 -7.35 18.42
N TYR A 203 -12.68 -6.85 18.13
CA TYR A 203 -12.90 -5.95 16.99
C TYR A 203 -12.03 -4.70 17.10
N LEU A 204 -11.96 -4.06 18.27
CA LEU A 204 -11.13 -2.88 18.50
C LEU A 204 -9.64 -3.17 18.25
N CYS A 205 -9.11 -4.29 18.75
CA CYS A 205 -7.71 -4.64 18.57
C CYS A 205 -7.37 -4.97 17.11
N GLU A 206 -8.24 -5.70 16.41
CA GLU A 206 -8.10 -5.97 14.98
C GLU A 206 -8.14 -4.67 14.17
N TRP A 207 -9.13 -3.82 14.43
CA TRP A 207 -9.26 -2.51 13.81
C TRP A 207 -8.00 -1.68 14.01
N LEU A 208 -7.58 -1.45 15.26
CA LEU A 208 -6.42 -0.62 15.56
C LEU A 208 -5.12 -1.19 14.99
N SER A 209 -4.99 -2.52 14.88
CA SER A 209 -3.88 -3.18 14.18
C SER A 209 -3.88 -2.85 12.69
N VAL A 210 -5.03 -3.03 12.03
CA VAL A 210 -5.19 -2.79 10.59
C VAL A 210 -5.02 -1.30 10.27
N TRP A 211 -5.48 -0.39 11.14
CA TRP A 211 -5.22 1.05 11.03
C TRP A 211 -3.75 1.40 11.19
N SER A 212 -3.07 0.84 12.19
CA SER A 212 -1.63 1.06 12.40
C SER A 212 -0.84 0.74 11.14
N PHE A 213 -1.13 -0.40 10.51
CA PHE A 213 -0.56 -0.79 9.23
C PHE A 213 -0.97 0.17 8.09
N GLY A 214 -2.27 0.40 7.93
CA GLY A 214 -2.83 1.19 6.82
C GLY A 214 -2.31 2.63 6.78
N PHE A 215 -2.21 3.30 7.93
CA PHE A 215 -1.67 4.66 8.01
C PHE A 215 -0.17 4.72 7.70
N ALA A 216 0.63 3.76 8.17
CA ALA A 216 2.05 3.71 7.84
C ALA A 216 2.28 3.55 6.33
N TRP A 217 1.50 2.67 5.68
CA TRP A 217 1.58 2.45 4.23
C TRP A 217 1.06 3.63 3.41
N THR A 218 -0.02 4.28 3.86
CA THR A 218 -0.53 5.52 3.24
C THR A 218 0.52 6.62 3.32
N GLY A 219 1.13 6.84 4.49
CA GLY A 219 2.19 7.83 4.66
C GLY A 219 3.40 7.56 3.75
N ALA A 220 3.81 6.29 3.62
CA ALA A 220 4.88 5.90 2.70
C ALA A 220 4.51 6.08 1.22
N ALA A 221 3.24 5.89 0.85
CA ALA A 221 2.75 6.16 -0.50
C ALA A 221 2.79 7.66 -0.83
N LEU A 222 2.28 8.51 0.08
CA LEU A 222 2.27 9.96 -0.07
C LEU A 222 3.68 10.54 -0.11
N SER A 223 4.61 10.00 0.70
CA SER A 223 6.02 10.37 0.63
C SER A 223 6.63 10.06 -0.74
N LEU A 224 6.29 8.91 -1.33
CA LEU A 224 6.79 8.53 -2.65
C LEU A 224 6.16 9.39 -3.76
N ALA A 225 4.88 9.74 -3.64
CA ALA A 225 4.20 10.67 -4.54
C ALA A 225 4.92 12.03 -4.58
N ALA A 226 5.24 12.58 -3.40
CA ALA A 226 5.95 13.85 -3.28
C ALA A 226 7.35 13.83 -3.93
N ASP A 227 8.04 12.68 -3.92
CA ASP A 227 9.31 12.53 -4.61
C ASP A 227 9.15 12.48 -6.13
N ILE A 228 8.15 11.72 -6.60
CA ILE A 228 7.84 11.61 -8.03
C ILE A 228 7.56 13.01 -8.60
N ASP A 229 6.81 13.86 -7.90
CA ASP A 229 6.52 15.23 -8.35
C ASP A 229 7.76 16.14 -8.37
N ARG A 230 8.77 15.87 -7.54
CA ARG A 230 10.04 16.61 -7.52
C ARG A 230 10.97 16.23 -8.68
N LEU A 231 10.86 15.01 -9.23
CA LEU A 231 11.73 14.52 -10.31
C LEU A 231 11.57 15.31 -11.64
N PRO A 232 10.37 15.59 -12.17
CA PRO A 232 10.20 16.42 -13.35
C PRO A 232 10.74 17.84 -13.18
N ARG A 233 10.48 18.47 -12.02
CA ARG A 233 10.95 19.85 -11.75
C ARG A 233 12.47 19.92 -11.74
N THR A 234 13.12 18.99 -11.06
CA THR A 234 14.59 18.93 -11.00
C THR A 234 15.20 18.67 -12.37
N ARG A 235 14.63 17.75 -13.18
CA ARG A 235 15.05 17.53 -14.57
C ARG A 235 14.90 18.78 -15.45
N ALA A 236 13.79 19.51 -15.33
CA ALA A 236 13.56 20.75 -16.07
C ALA A 236 14.59 21.83 -15.70
N LEU A 237 14.89 21.98 -14.41
CA LEU A 237 15.87 22.93 -13.90
C LEU A 237 17.29 22.59 -14.38
N VAL A 238 17.69 21.32 -14.28
CA VAL A 238 18.99 20.84 -14.79
C VAL A 238 19.11 21.02 -16.29
N GLY A 239 18.04 20.74 -17.06
CA GLY A 239 18.01 20.96 -18.51
C GLY A 239 18.13 22.44 -18.88
N ALA A 240 17.51 23.35 -18.13
CA ALA A 240 17.66 24.79 -18.34
C ALA A 240 19.08 25.29 -18.02
N VAL A 241 19.72 24.74 -16.98
CA VAL A 241 21.08 25.10 -16.56
C VAL A 241 22.14 24.53 -17.51
N LEU A 242 22.00 23.26 -17.93
CA LEU A 242 22.94 22.60 -18.84
C LEU A 242 22.68 22.91 -20.32
N GLY A 243 21.51 23.48 -20.65
CA GLY A 243 21.04 23.75 -22.02
C GLY A 243 21.44 25.11 -22.61
N ARG A 244 22.25 25.93 -21.93
CA ARG A 244 22.82 27.18 -22.49
C ARG A 244 24.35 27.10 -22.44
N PRO A 245 25.12 27.39 -23.53
CA PRO A 245 24.80 28.35 -24.60
C PRO A 245 25.17 27.88 -26.04
N ARG A 246 24.26 28.00 -27.02
CA ARG A 246 24.62 28.09 -28.46
C ARG A 246 23.60 28.92 -29.24
N SER A 247 23.64 30.25 -29.08
CA SER A 247 23.15 31.18 -30.11
C SER A 247 23.61 32.62 -29.83
N LEU A 248 24.91 32.88 -29.93
CA LEU A 248 25.46 34.24 -30.06
C LEU A 248 26.76 34.15 -30.86
N GLY A 249 26.63 33.83 -32.15
CA GLY A 249 27.76 33.74 -33.07
C GLY A 249 27.42 33.98 -34.54
N GLY A 250 26.24 34.51 -34.85
CA GLY A 250 25.73 34.56 -36.23
C GLY A 250 25.38 35.94 -36.79
N LEU A 251 25.64 37.06 -36.10
CA LEU A 251 25.05 38.36 -36.50
C LEU A 251 26.02 39.53 -36.73
N LEU A 252 27.34 39.33 -36.74
CA LEU A 252 28.28 40.40 -37.10
C LEU A 252 29.44 39.83 -37.93
N GLY A 253 29.23 39.68 -39.24
CA GLY A 253 30.29 39.18 -40.13
C GLY A 253 29.88 38.96 -41.59
N ARG A 254 29.13 39.89 -42.20
CA ARG A 254 29.01 39.95 -43.67
C ARG A 254 29.46 41.32 -44.17
N GLY A 255 30.77 41.51 -44.16
CA GLY A 255 31.45 42.58 -44.85
C GLY A 255 31.49 42.31 -46.36
N LYS A 256 31.05 43.33 -47.11
CA LYS A 256 31.25 43.62 -48.53
C LYS A 256 32.23 42.72 -49.31
N ALA A 257 31.75 42.14 -50.41
CA ALA A 257 32.57 41.84 -51.58
C ALA A 257 31.98 42.60 -52.80
N ARG A 258 32.85 43.39 -53.44
CA ARG A 258 32.63 44.24 -54.62
C ARG A 258 32.19 43.41 -55.84
N SER A 259 31.22 43.93 -56.59
CA SER A 259 31.01 43.60 -58.01
C SER A 259 31.76 44.61 -58.89
N ARG A 260 32.69 44.13 -59.72
CA ARG A 260 33.18 44.82 -60.92
C ARG A 260 33.45 43.79 -62.01
N GLU A 261 32.66 43.89 -63.07
CA GLU A 261 32.85 43.53 -64.49
C GLU A 261 31.49 43.83 -65.16
N ALA A 262 31.33 44.41 -66.35
CA ALA A 262 32.19 45.14 -67.29
C ALA A 262 31.26 45.85 -68.31
N VAL A 263 31.81 46.83 -69.05
CA VAL A 263 31.24 47.67 -70.14
C VAL A 263 30.50 48.94 -69.70
#